data_AF-A0A522CYE0-F1
#
_entry.id   AF-A0A522CYE0-F1
#
_cell.length_a   1.000
_cell.length_b   1.000
_cell.length_c   1.000
_cell.angle_alpha   90.00
_cell.angle_beta   90.00
_cell.angle_gamma   90.00
#
_symmetry.space_group_name_H-M   'P 1'
#
loop_
_entity.id
_entity.type
_entity.pdbx_description
1 polymer ?
#
loop_
_entity_poly.entity_id
_entity_poly.type
_entity_poly.pdbx_seq_one_letter_code
_entity_poly.pdbx_strand_id
1 'polypeptide(L)'
;MRQQLQNVSLPALSGNADTLTRHFLTQFMHELQRQRGKDAYFRIYAAIESTAAKTGTPPEVVARALVESGLRAARESFPGKFVAAVEKRGTEPKWNIAAATEQQRELLEFWNADVTDYRRERRFH
;
A
#
# COMPACT_ATOMS: atom_id res chain seq x y z
N MET A 1 -0.83 24.01 7.80
CA MET A 1 -0.36 22.95 6.89
C MET A 1 0.74 22.08 7.55
N ARG A 2 0.43 21.44 8.67
CA ARG A 2 1.36 20.52 9.36
C ARG A 2 0.51 19.37 9.91
N GLN A 3 0.32 18.29 9.14
CA GLN A 3 -0.08 16.97 9.70
C GLN A 3 -0.13 15.77 8.71
N GLN A 4 0.32 15.85 7.46
CA GLN A 4 0.10 14.76 6.49
C GLN A 4 1.19 13.67 6.37
N LEU A 5 2.12 13.54 7.33
CA LEU A 5 3.21 12.55 7.22
C LEU A 5 3.23 11.46 8.31
N GLN A 6 2.19 11.34 9.13
CA GLN A 6 2.24 10.42 10.29
C GLN A 6 1.83 8.97 10.01
N ASN A 7 1.32 8.62 8.84
CA ASN A 7 0.64 7.33 8.64
C ASN A 7 1.21 6.45 7.51
N VAL A 8 2.54 6.37 7.36
CA VAL A 8 3.16 5.35 6.49
C VAL A 8 3.86 4.31 7.35
N SER A 9 3.42 3.06 7.24
CA SER A 9 4.15 1.90 7.77
C SER A 9 4.93 1.26 6.65
N LEU A 10 6.26 1.20 6.75
CA LEU A 10 7.10 0.51 5.78
C LEU A 10 7.05 -1.00 6.01
N PRO A 11 7.13 -1.81 4.95
CA PRO A 11 7.08 -3.26 5.08
C PRO A 11 8.34 -3.77 5.78
N ALA A 12 8.16 -4.76 6.65
CA ALA A 12 9.27 -5.41 7.34
C ALA A 12 9.81 -6.58 6.50
N LEU A 13 11.13 -6.74 6.48
CA LEU A 13 11.75 -7.96 5.99
C LEU A 13 11.48 -9.08 6.99
N SER A 14 10.33 -9.76 6.85
CA SER A 14 10.02 -10.92 7.67
C SER A 14 10.97 -12.08 7.32
N GLY A 15 11.55 -12.71 8.34
CA GLY A 15 12.40 -13.90 8.18
C GLY A 15 11.70 -15.10 7.54
N ASN A 16 10.36 -15.06 7.42
CA ASN A 16 9.52 -16.10 6.82
C ASN A 16 9.01 -15.74 5.41
N ALA A 17 9.35 -14.56 4.87
CA ALA A 17 8.96 -14.22 3.50
C ALA A 17 9.66 -15.12 2.49
N ASP A 18 8.97 -15.51 1.43
CA ASP A 18 9.53 -16.28 0.32
C ASP A 18 10.54 -15.43 -0.49
N THR A 19 11.37 -16.10 -1.29
CA THR A 19 12.48 -15.47 -2.03
C THR A 19 12.00 -14.33 -2.93
N LEU A 20 10.83 -14.48 -3.57
CA LEU A 20 10.29 -13.46 -4.47
C LEU A 20 9.85 -12.23 -3.69
N THR A 21 9.12 -12.40 -2.59
CA THR A 21 8.71 -11.30 -1.72
C THR A 21 9.91 -10.55 -1.15
N ARG A 22 10.97 -11.26 -0.70
CA ARG A 22 12.23 -10.62 -0.26
C ARG A 22 12.89 -9.81 -1.36
N HIS A 23 12.87 -10.32 -2.58
CA HIS A 23 13.40 -9.61 -3.73
C HIS A 23 12.63 -8.31 -3.97
N PHE A 24 11.30 -8.36 -3.96
CA PHE A 24 10.45 -7.17 -4.10
C PHE A 24 10.70 -6.16 -2.98
N LEU A 25 10.77 -6.61 -1.72
CA LEU A 25 11.04 -5.74 -0.57
C LEU A 25 12.39 -5.03 -0.69
N THR A 26 13.44 -5.77 -1.07
CA THR A 26 14.79 -5.22 -1.23
C THR A 26 14.84 -4.18 -2.34
N GLN A 27 14.26 -4.50 -3.51
CA GLN A 27 14.21 -3.57 -4.63
C GLN A 27 13.37 -2.33 -4.30
N PHE A 28 12.20 -2.51 -3.68
CA PHE A 28 11.34 -1.41 -3.26
C PHE A 28 12.05 -0.44 -2.32
N MET A 29 12.73 -0.95 -1.28
CA MET A 29 13.45 -0.10 -0.33
C MET A 29 14.57 0.69 -1.01
N HIS A 30 15.30 0.05 -1.93
CA HIS A 30 16.33 0.71 -2.72
C HIS A 30 15.74 1.80 -3.64
N GLU A 31 14.62 1.54 -4.33
CA GLU A 31 13.98 2.55 -5.18
C GLU A 31 13.39 3.70 -4.36
N LEU A 32 12.75 3.42 -3.22
CA LEU A 32 12.18 4.43 -2.34
C LEU A 32 13.24 5.42 -1.81
N GLN A 33 14.44 4.92 -1.50
CA GLN A 33 15.57 5.76 -1.10
C GLN A 33 16.09 6.64 -2.25
N ARG A 34 15.98 6.18 -3.50
CA ARG A 34 16.40 6.94 -4.68
C ARG A 34 15.40 8.02 -5.08
N GLN A 35 14.11 7.85 -4.75
CA GLN A 35 13.09 8.85 -5.05
C GLN A 35 13.34 10.14 -4.26
N ARG A 36 13.55 11.25 -4.98
CA ARG A 36 13.68 12.60 -4.41
C ARG A 36 12.34 13.32 -4.46
N GLY A 37 11.98 14.04 -3.40
CA GLY A 37 10.74 14.82 -3.35
C GLY A 37 10.16 14.93 -1.95
N LYS A 38 9.24 15.88 -1.76
CA LYS A 38 8.53 16.09 -0.48
C LYS A 38 7.23 15.27 -0.38
N ASP A 39 6.66 14.87 -1.51
CA ASP A 39 5.42 14.09 -1.54
C ASP A 39 5.72 12.61 -1.26
N ALA A 40 5.36 12.14 -0.07
CA ALA A 40 5.60 10.78 0.34
C ALA A 40 4.76 9.76 -0.45
N TYR A 41 3.54 10.10 -0.85
CA TYR A 41 2.64 9.20 -1.55
C TYR A 41 3.13 8.93 -2.97
N PHE A 42 3.53 10.00 -3.67
CA PHE A 42 4.12 9.88 -5.00
C PHE A 42 5.41 9.06 -4.97
N ARG A 43 6.25 9.22 -3.94
CA ARG A 43 7.50 8.45 -3.80
C ARG A 43 7.24 6.95 -3.62
N ILE A 44 6.22 6.58 -2.85
CA ILE A 44 5.84 5.17 -2.66
C ILE A 44 5.31 4.61 -3.99
N TYR A 45 4.39 5.31 -4.64
CA TYR A 45 3.87 4.93 -5.95
C TYR A 45 5.01 4.73 -6.97
N ALA A 46 5.91 5.70 -7.10
CA ALA A 46 7.03 5.64 -8.02
C ALA A 46 8.01 4.50 -7.69
N ALA A 47 8.21 4.19 -6.41
CA ALA A 47 9.04 3.07 -5.99
C ALA A 47 8.39 1.71 -6.33
N ILE A 48 7.06 1.58 -6.21
CA ILE A 48 6.32 0.39 -6.65
C ILE A 48 6.46 0.19 -8.16
N GLU A 49 6.21 1.23 -8.95
CA GLU A 49 6.33 1.20 -10.42
C GLU A 49 7.77 0.87 -10.86
N SER A 50 8.77 1.47 -10.22
CA SER A 50 10.19 1.20 -10.52
C SER A 50 10.58 -0.24 -10.17
N THR A 51 10.07 -0.76 -9.06
CA THR A 51 10.31 -2.15 -8.65
C THR A 51 9.68 -3.11 -9.66
N ALA A 52 8.43 -2.86 -10.05
CA ALA A 52 7.71 -3.64 -11.05
C ALA A 52 8.45 -3.70 -12.39
N ALA A 53 8.94 -2.55 -12.87
CA ALA A 53 9.72 -2.46 -14.10
C ALA A 53 11.02 -3.27 -14.02
N LYS A 54 11.72 -3.25 -12.89
CA LYS A 54 12.99 -3.98 -12.70
C LYS A 54 12.80 -5.49 -12.57
N THR A 55 11.71 -5.92 -11.95
CA THR A 55 11.44 -7.34 -11.71
C THR A 55 10.61 -7.97 -12.83
N GLY A 56 10.21 -7.22 -13.85
CA GLY A 56 9.34 -7.69 -14.93
C GLY A 56 7.96 -8.14 -14.43
N THR A 57 7.53 -7.63 -13.28
CA THR A 57 6.31 -8.05 -12.59
C THR A 57 5.28 -6.93 -12.64
N PRO A 58 3.97 -7.22 -12.76
CA PRO A 58 2.95 -6.16 -12.71
C PRO A 58 2.98 -5.37 -11.39
N PRO A 59 2.79 -4.03 -11.41
CA PRO A 59 2.80 -3.19 -10.20
C PRO A 59 1.83 -3.64 -9.10
N GLU A 60 0.67 -4.17 -9.48
CA GLU A 60 -0.33 -4.69 -8.54
C GLU A 60 0.15 -5.93 -7.77
N VAL A 61 1.00 -6.76 -8.37
CA VAL A 61 1.58 -7.93 -7.71
C VAL A 61 2.66 -7.49 -6.73
N VAL A 62 3.49 -6.53 -7.11
CA VAL A 62 4.48 -5.92 -6.22
C VAL A 62 3.78 -5.23 -5.04
N ALA A 63 2.79 -4.38 -5.30
CA ALA A 63 2.00 -3.70 -4.27
C ALA A 63 1.36 -4.71 -3.30
N ARG A 64 0.79 -5.80 -3.81
CA ARG A 64 0.23 -6.86 -2.97
C ARG A 64 1.26 -7.48 -2.04
N ALA A 65 2.42 -7.87 -2.56
CA ALA A 65 3.48 -8.47 -1.74
C ALA A 65 3.99 -7.50 -0.66
N LEU A 66 4.12 -6.21 -0.99
CA LEU A 66 4.52 -5.18 -0.04
C LEU A 66 3.46 -5.00 1.07
N VAL A 67 2.17 -4.97 0.72
CA VAL A 67 1.07 -4.85 1.69
C VAL A 67 0.98 -6.08 2.57
N GLU A 68 1.09 -7.28 2.01
CA GLU A 68 1.14 -8.54 2.77
C GLU A 68 2.37 -8.58 3.72
N SER A 69 3.42 -7.83 3.39
CA SER A 69 4.61 -7.63 4.23
C SER A 69 4.53 -6.42 5.18
N GLY A 70 3.37 -5.75 5.25
CA GLY A 70 3.09 -4.68 6.21
C GLY A 70 3.22 -3.24 5.68
N LEU A 71 3.35 -3.03 4.36
CA LEU A 71 3.25 -1.70 3.78
C LEU A 71 1.83 -1.15 4.02
N ARG A 72 1.72 -0.04 4.75
CA ARG A 72 0.49 0.74 4.88
C ARG A 72 0.76 2.17 4.46
N ALA A 73 -0.02 2.69 3.52
CA ALA A 73 0.12 4.03 2.97
C ALA A 73 -1.24 4.55 2.48
N ALA A 74 -1.31 5.84 2.13
CA ALA A 74 -2.52 6.45 1.57
C ALA A 74 -2.91 5.79 0.23
N ARG A 75 -4.19 5.86 -0.12
CA ARG A 75 -4.78 5.20 -1.31
C ARG A 75 -4.05 5.58 -2.60
N GLU A 76 -3.63 6.83 -2.69
CA GLU A 76 -2.92 7.46 -3.81
C GLU A 76 -1.51 6.91 -3.99
N SER A 77 -0.98 6.21 -2.99
CA SER A 77 0.36 5.60 -3.04
C SER A 77 0.37 4.29 -3.84
N PHE A 78 -0.79 3.79 -4.26
CA PHE A 78 -0.92 2.46 -4.87
C PHE A 78 -1.46 2.50 -6.30
N PRO A 79 -1.12 1.51 -7.15
CA PRO A 79 -1.68 1.38 -8.48
C PRO A 79 -3.21 1.25 -8.47
N GLY A 80 -3.91 1.94 -9.37
CA GLY A 80 -5.38 1.95 -9.38
C GLY A 80 -6.02 0.56 -9.51
N LYS A 81 -5.41 -0.35 -10.29
CA LYS A 81 -5.88 -1.75 -10.40
C LYS A 81 -5.77 -2.51 -9.07
N PHE A 82 -4.71 -2.26 -8.31
CA PHE A 82 -4.53 -2.86 -6.99
C PHE A 82 -5.59 -2.34 -6.01
N VAL A 83 -5.79 -1.01 -5.98
CA VAL A 83 -6.80 -0.37 -5.14
C VAL A 83 -8.19 -0.95 -5.42
N ALA A 84 -8.61 -0.99 -6.68
CA ALA A 84 -9.91 -1.54 -7.08
C ALA A 84 -10.06 -3.02 -6.70
N ALA A 85 -8.97 -3.81 -6.82
CA ALA A 85 -8.99 -5.20 -6.41
C ALA A 85 -9.16 -5.35 -4.89
N VAL A 86 -8.42 -4.59 -4.09
CA VAL A 86 -8.52 -4.62 -2.62
C VAL A 86 -9.93 -4.21 -2.16
N GLU A 87 -10.49 -3.14 -2.71
CA GLU A 87 -11.85 -2.68 -2.41
C GLU A 87 -12.90 -3.74 -2.73
N LYS A 88 -12.81 -4.35 -3.92
CA LYS A 88 -13.72 -5.45 -4.32
C LYS A 88 -13.60 -6.65 -3.37
N ARG A 89 -12.39 -7.02 -2.96
CA ARG A 89 -12.18 -8.15 -2.04
C ARG A 89 -12.62 -7.83 -0.61
N GLY A 90 -12.66 -6.56 -0.24
CA GLY A 90 -13.18 -6.09 1.05
C GLY A 90 -14.69 -6.29 1.22
N THR A 91 -15.44 -6.35 0.12
CA THR A 91 -16.90 -6.62 0.16
C THR A 91 -17.23 -8.11 0.22
N GLU A 92 -16.24 -8.97 -0.02
CA GLU A 92 -16.43 -10.43 0.03
C GLU A 92 -16.42 -10.92 1.48
N PRO A 93 -17.28 -11.90 1.83
CA PRO A 93 -17.31 -12.44 3.17
C PRO A 93 -16.01 -13.19 3.50
N LYS A 94 -15.60 -13.16 4.78
CA LYS A 94 -14.26 -13.63 5.23
C LYS A 94 -13.91 -15.07 4.86
N TRP A 95 -14.91 -15.92 4.68
CA TRP A 95 -14.76 -17.33 4.32
C TRP A 95 -14.55 -17.55 2.80
N ASN A 96 -14.74 -16.53 1.98
CA ASN A 96 -14.52 -16.61 0.53
C ASN A 96 -13.02 -16.60 0.22
N ILE A 97 -12.56 -17.45 -0.70
CA ILE A 97 -11.18 -17.47 -1.20
C ILE A 97 -10.82 -16.13 -1.89
N ALA A 98 -11.82 -15.43 -2.43
CA ALA A 98 -11.65 -14.09 -2.98
C ALA A 98 -11.61 -12.98 -1.91
N ALA A 99 -11.76 -13.29 -0.62
CA ALA A 99 -11.76 -12.29 0.43
C ALA A 99 -10.40 -11.61 0.59
N ALA A 100 -10.43 -10.36 1.07
CA ALA A 100 -9.23 -9.62 1.43
C ALA A 100 -8.45 -10.38 2.52
N THR A 101 -7.12 -10.42 2.36
CA THR A 101 -6.22 -10.89 3.42
C THR A 101 -6.31 -9.98 4.64
N GLU A 102 -5.79 -10.41 5.79
CA GLU A 102 -5.85 -9.59 7.00
C GLU A 102 -5.15 -8.23 6.81
N GLN A 103 -3.97 -8.22 6.19
CA GLN A 103 -3.23 -6.99 5.88
C GLN A 103 -4.00 -6.09 4.90
N GLN A 104 -4.73 -6.66 3.94
CA GLN A 104 -5.58 -5.90 3.03
C GLN A 104 -6.81 -5.32 3.74
N ARG A 105 -7.37 -6.01 4.75
CA ARG A 105 -8.45 -5.47 5.58
C ARG A 105 -7.96 -4.34 6.46
N GLU A 106 -6.81 -4.49 7.09
CA GLU A 106 -6.19 -3.42 7.87
C GLU A 106 -5.92 -2.19 6.98
N LEU A 107 -5.48 -2.40 5.73
CA LEU A 107 -5.30 -1.32 4.76
C LEU A 107 -6.63 -0.66 4.35
N LEU A 108 -7.70 -1.44 4.19
CA LEU A 108 -9.05 -0.91 3.92
C LEU A 108 -9.60 -0.10 5.11
N GLU A 109 -9.44 -0.61 6.32
CA GLU A 109 -9.81 0.10 7.55
C GLU A 109 -9.03 1.42 7.66
N PHE A 110 -7.73 1.38 7.35
CA PHE A 110 -6.88 2.55 7.28
C PHE A 110 -7.41 3.60 6.27
N TRP A 111 -7.75 3.18 5.04
CA TRP A 111 -8.32 4.09 4.04
C TRP A 111 -9.70 4.64 4.44
N ASN A 112 -10.53 3.83 5.09
CA ASN A 112 -11.87 4.25 5.52
C ASN A 112 -11.85 5.18 6.75
N ALA A 113 -10.85 5.05 7.62
CA ALA A 113 -10.63 5.96 8.73
C ALA A 113 -10.32 7.38 8.22
N ASP A 114 -9.46 7.49 7.21
CA ASP A 114 -9.06 8.77 6.58
C ASP A 114 -10.28 9.50 5.95
N VAL A 115 -11.19 8.75 5.33
CA VAL A 115 -12.45 9.30 4.78
C VAL A 115 -13.41 9.81 5.88
N THR A 116 -13.37 9.21 7.06
CA THR A 116 -14.28 9.56 8.17
C THR A 116 -13.86 10.87 8.86
N ASP A 117 -12.56 11.10 9.02
CA ASP A 117 -12.05 12.35 9.58
C ASP A 117 -12.31 13.54 8.64
N TYR A 118 -12.12 13.37 7.33
CA TYR A 118 -12.44 14.40 6.33
C TYR A 118 -13.94 14.79 6.28
N ARG A 119 -14.85 13.86 6.61
CA ARG A 119 -16.30 14.14 6.66
C ARG A 119 -16.74 14.83 7.96
N ARG A 120 -16.05 14.62 9.07
CA ARG A 120 -16.34 15.33 10.33
C ARG A 120 -15.97 16.80 10.24
N GLU A 121 -14.85 17.12 9.63
CA GLU A 121 -14.39 18.51 9.49
C GLU A 121 -15.32 19.37 8.62
N ARG A 122 -16.00 18.78 7.62
CA ARG A 122 -16.95 19.50 6.76
C ARG A 122 -18.38 19.64 7.31
N ARG A 123 -18.70 19.05 8.46
CA ARG A 123 -20.01 19.25 9.12
C ARG A 123 -20.04 20.43 10.09
N PHE A 124 -18.90 21.06 10.35
CA PHE A 124 -18.77 22.21 11.26
C PHE A 124 -18.39 23.51 10.53
N HIS A 125 -18.51 23.54 9.21
CA HIS A 125 -18.31 24.71 8.36
C HIS A 125 -19.56 25.02 7.53
#